data_AF-I6DUJ7-F1
#
_entry.id   AF-I6DUJ7-F1
#
_cell.length_a   1.000
_cell.length_b   1.000
_cell.length_c   1.000
_cell.angle_alpha   90.00
_cell.angle_beta   90.00
_cell.angle_gamma   90.00
#
_symmetry.space_group_name_H-M   'P 1'
#
loop_
_entity.id
_entity.type
_entity.pdbx_description
1 polymer ?
#
loop_
_entity_poly.entity_id
_entity_poly.type
_entity_poly.pdbx_seq_one_letter_code
_entity_poly.pdbx_strand_id
1 'polypeptide(L)'
;MTPRDNVTPVKLEGAVRITDSATLTLGNGVDTTLADLTAASRGSVWLNSNNSCAGTSNCEYRVNSLLLNDGDVYLSAQTAAPATTNGIYNTLTTNELSGSGNFYLHTNVAGSRGDQLVVNNNATGNFKIFVQDTGVSPQSDDAMTLVKTGGGDASFTLGNTGGFVDLGTYEYVLKSDGNSNWNLTNDVKPNPDPIPNPKPDPKPDPKPDPNPKPDPTPDPTPTPVPEKRITPSTAAVLNMAATLPLVFDAELNSIRERLNIMKASPHNNNVWGATYNTRNNVTTDAGAGFEQTLTGMTVGIDSRNDIPEGITTLGAFMGYSHSHIGFDRGGHGSVGSYSLGGYASWEHESGFYLDGVVKLNRFKSNVAGKMSSGGAANGSYHSNGLGGHIETGMRFTDGNWNLTPYASLTGFTADNPEYHLSNGMKSKSVDTRSIYRELGATLSYNMRLGNGMEVEPWLKAAVRKEFVDDNRVKVNSDGNFVNDLSGRRGIYQAGIKASFSSTLSGHLGVGYSHGAGVESPWNGVAGVNWSF
;
A
#
# COMPACT_ATOMS: atom_id res chain seq x y z
N MET A 1 50.46 17.00 40.36
CA MET A 1 49.23 16.83 41.14
C MET A 1 48.08 17.29 40.28
N THR A 2 47.39 16.37 39.61
CA THR A 2 46.10 16.64 38.99
C THR A 2 45.06 16.60 40.13
N PRO A 3 44.20 17.63 40.30
CA PRO A 3 43.13 17.53 41.26
C PRO A 3 42.19 16.40 40.80
N ARG A 4 42.08 15.34 41.60
CA ARG A 4 40.93 14.44 41.54
C ARG A 4 39.83 15.13 42.34
N ASP A 5 38.96 15.86 41.65
CA ASP A 5 37.68 16.25 42.23
C ASP A 5 36.84 14.99 42.39
N ASN A 6 36.94 14.36 43.56
CA ASN A 6 35.96 13.39 44.04
C ASN A 6 34.67 14.16 44.35
N VAL A 7 33.90 14.50 43.32
CA VAL A 7 32.55 15.01 43.51
C VAL A 7 31.70 13.85 44.00
N THR A 8 31.16 13.96 45.22
CA THR A 8 30.17 13.01 45.73
C THR A 8 29.03 12.89 44.71
N PRO A 9 28.67 11.69 44.25
CA PRO A 9 27.55 11.53 43.33
C PRO A 9 26.29 12.17 43.90
N VAL A 10 25.55 12.90 43.07
CA VAL A 10 24.24 13.42 43.46
C VAL A 10 23.35 12.23 43.80
N LYS A 11 22.70 12.27 44.96
CA LYS A 11 21.87 11.18 45.48
C LYS A 11 20.45 11.67 45.73
N LEU A 12 19.47 10.86 45.34
CA LEU A 12 18.05 11.05 45.65
C LEU A 12 17.56 9.80 46.37
N GLU A 13 16.99 9.97 47.56
CA GLU A 13 16.56 8.86 48.42
C GLU A 13 15.21 9.14 49.05
N GLY A 14 14.52 8.08 49.47
CA GLY A 14 13.23 8.16 50.14
C GLY A 14 12.07 8.31 49.17
N ALA A 15 10.91 8.65 49.72
CA ALA A 15 9.67 8.73 48.95
C ALA A 15 9.59 10.02 48.14
N VAL A 16 9.52 9.89 46.82
CA VAL A 16 9.36 11.00 45.87
C VAL A 16 8.02 10.87 45.16
N ARG A 17 7.15 11.86 45.30
CA ARG A 17 5.82 11.90 44.67
C ARG A 17 5.80 12.94 43.55
N ILE A 18 5.51 12.49 42.34
CA ILE A 18 5.38 13.29 41.12
C ILE A 18 3.91 13.26 40.73
N THR A 19 3.16 14.32 41.01
CA THR A 19 1.72 14.38 40.77
C THR A 19 1.32 15.57 39.91
N ASP A 20 0.10 15.54 39.38
CA ASP A 20 -0.57 16.70 38.78
C ASP A 20 0.23 17.31 37.62
N SER A 21 0.68 16.44 36.70
CA SER A 21 1.53 16.80 35.54
C SER A 21 2.93 17.32 35.89
N ALA A 22 3.38 17.16 37.15
CA ALA A 22 4.77 17.42 37.51
C ALA A 22 5.74 16.51 36.74
N THR A 23 6.97 16.99 36.57
CA THR A 23 8.02 16.29 35.81
C THR A 23 9.26 16.13 36.69
N LEU A 24 9.76 14.90 36.81
CA LEU A 24 11.05 14.58 37.40
C LEU A 24 12.00 14.10 36.31
N THR A 25 13.13 14.76 36.13
CA THR A 25 14.17 14.34 35.18
C THR A 25 15.37 13.77 35.93
N LEU A 26 15.69 12.50 35.68
CA LEU A 26 16.84 11.81 36.24
C LEU A 26 18.02 11.94 35.27
N GLY A 27 19.05 12.69 35.67
CA GLY A 27 20.30 12.79 34.93
C GLY A 27 21.15 11.52 35.06
N ASN A 28 21.93 11.20 34.02
CA ASN A 28 22.91 10.13 34.09
C ASN A 28 23.90 10.33 35.25
N GLY A 29 24.17 9.26 36.02
CA GLY A 29 25.12 9.27 37.14
C GLY A 29 24.53 9.68 38.49
N VAL A 30 23.25 10.03 38.57
CA VAL A 30 22.54 10.22 39.85
C VAL A 30 22.30 8.85 40.50
N ASP A 31 22.62 8.72 41.80
CA ASP A 31 22.27 7.54 42.58
C ASP A 31 20.84 7.67 43.12
N THR A 32 19.92 6.92 42.51
CA THR A 32 18.50 6.83 42.90
C THR A 32 18.13 5.45 43.44
N THR A 33 19.12 4.61 43.80
CA THR A 33 18.90 3.21 44.20
C THR A 33 18.03 3.04 45.45
N LEU A 34 17.92 4.08 46.28
CA LEU A 34 17.12 4.13 47.50
C LEU A 34 15.92 5.09 47.38
N ALA A 35 15.56 5.49 46.15
CA ALA A 35 14.39 6.32 45.89
C ALA A 35 13.14 5.45 45.59
N ASP A 36 12.05 5.73 46.29
CA ASP A 36 10.72 5.17 46.03
C ASP A 36 9.92 6.20 45.23
N LEU A 37 9.75 5.96 43.92
CA LEU A 37 9.08 6.90 43.04
C LEU A 37 7.60 6.57 42.92
N THR A 38 6.75 7.58 43.12
CA THR A 38 5.32 7.53 42.79
C THR A 38 5.01 8.56 41.72
N ALA A 39 4.62 8.14 40.52
CA ALA A 39 4.10 9.03 39.48
C ALA A 39 2.59 8.84 39.34
N ALA A 40 1.82 9.88 39.63
CA ALA A 40 0.36 9.81 39.63
C ALA A 40 -0.27 11.02 38.93
N SER A 41 -1.53 10.91 38.50
CA SER A 41 -2.28 12.04 37.91
C SER A 41 -1.52 12.71 36.75
N ARG A 42 -1.01 11.91 35.80
CA ARG A 42 -0.16 12.36 34.67
C ARG A 42 1.20 12.96 35.07
N GLY A 43 1.67 12.71 36.29
CA GLY A 43 3.07 12.95 36.66
C GLY A 43 4.02 12.14 35.78
N SER A 44 5.15 12.72 35.42
CA SER A 44 6.11 12.10 34.49
C SER A 44 7.52 11.98 35.04
N VAL A 45 8.17 10.85 34.76
CA VAL A 45 9.59 10.60 35.04
C VAL A 45 10.34 10.51 33.71
N TRP A 46 11.41 11.26 33.56
CA TRP A 46 12.23 11.31 32.35
C TRP A 46 13.65 10.89 32.63
N LEU A 47 14.19 9.98 31.83
CA LEU A 47 15.61 9.64 31.86
C LEU A 47 16.35 10.55 30.89
N ASN A 48 17.34 11.27 31.39
CA ASN A 48 18.16 12.18 30.61
C ASN A 48 19.61 11.68 30.58
N SER A 49 19.89 10.89 29.55
CA SER A 49 21.22 10.37 29.26
C SER A 49 22.04 11.33 28.40
N ASN A 50 23.35 11.31 28.61
CA ASN A 50 24.32 12.03 27.79
C ASN A 50 25.30 11.03 27.13
N ASN A 51 26.26 11.52 26.36
CA ASN A 51 27.21 10.68 25.62
C ASN A 51 28.17 9.85 26.51
N SER A 52 28.10 9.92 27.85
CA SER A 52 28.94 9.14 28.78
C SER A 52 28.79 7.63 28.62
N CYS A 53 27.64 7.17 28.12
CA CYS A 53 27.28 5.76 27.95
C CYS A 53 27.07 5.36 26.47
N ALA A 54 27.53 6.17 25.52
CA ALA A 54 27.43 5.86 24.10
C ALA A 54 28.45 4.77 23.69
N GLY A 55 28.00 3.69 23.02
CA GLY A 55 28.87 2.86 22.17
C GLY A 55 28.80 1.35 22.32
N THR A 56 28.34 0.77 23.44
CA THR A 56 28.24 -0.72 23.57
C THR A 56 27.17 -1.25 24.52
N SER A 57 26.75 -0.51 25.54
CA SER A 57 25.68 -0.90 26.48
C SER A 57 24.61 0.18 26.60
N ASN A 58 23.50 -0.13 27.27
CA ASN A 58 22.53 0.86 27.69
C ASN A 58 23.06 1.67 28.89
N CYS A 59 22.58 2.90 29.06
CA CYS A 59 22.79 3.69 30.26
C CYS A 59 21.90 3.16 31.37
N GLU A 60 22.47 2.89 32.53
CA GLU A 60 21.75 2.26 33.64
C GLU A 60 21.14 3.29 34.58
N TYR A 61 19.83 3.14 34.84
CA TYR A 61 19.08 3.89 35.84
C TYR A 61 18.47 2.90 36.84
N ARG A 62 18.49 3.25 38.13
CA ARG A 62 18.01 2.36 39.19
C ARG A 62 17.14 3.10 40.18
N VAL A 63 15.96 2.59 40.46
CA VAL A 63 15.08 3.08 41.55
C VAL A 63 14.76 1.92 42.49
N ASN A 64 14.42 2.21 43.75
CA ASN A 64 14.07 1.15 44.68
C ASN A 64 12.71 0.54 44.34
N SER A 65 11.68 1.39 44.24
CA SER A 65 10.33 1.00 43.84
C SER A 65 9.72 2.03 42.90
N LEU A 66 8.83 1.57 42.04
CA LEU A 66 8.08 2.42 41.12
C LEU A 66 6.58 2.12 41.22
N LEU A 67 5.82 3.10 41.71
CA LEU A 67 4.36 3.07 41.74
C LEU A 67 3.81 4.04 40.69
N LEU A 68 3.06 3.54 39.72
CA LEU A 68 2.36 4.37 38.75
C LEU A 68 0.85 4.38 39.04
N ASN A 69 0.24 5.55 39.00
CA ASN A 69 -1.22 5.71 39.06
C ASN A 69 -1.65 6.70 37.99
N ASP A 70 -1.71 6.20 36.76
CA ASP A 70 -1.83 6.97 35.51
C ASP A 70 -0.65 7.93 35.32
N GLY A 71 0.56 7.47 35.66
CA GLY A 71 1.83 8.16 35.45
C GLY A 71 2.54 7.74 34.17
N ASP A 72 3.45 8.59 33.69
CA ASP A 72 4.23 8.37 32.47
C ASP A 72 5.73 8.24 32.79
N VAL A 73 6.42 7.30 32.15
CA VAL A 73 7.87 7.14 32.27
C VAL A 73 8.48 7.16 30.88
N TYR A 74 9.34 8.14 30.63
CA TYR A 74 10.05 8.32 29.37
C TYR A 74 11.48 7.82 29.56
N LEU A 75 11.79 6.66 28.97
CA LEU A 75 13.12 6.06 29.08
C LEU A 75 14.13 6.79 28.20
N SER A 76 13.67 7.59 27.23
CA SER A 76 14.52 8.44 26.41
C SER A 76 13.88 9.81 26.22
N ALA A 77 14.64 10.88 26.41
CA ALA A 77 14.23 12.23 26.05
C ALA A 77 14.28 12.42 24.53
N GLN A 78 13.20 12.07 23.81
CA GLN A 78 13.10 12.35 22.38
C GLN A 78 11.98 13.37 22.10
N THR A 79 12.15 14.57 22.65
CA THR A 79 11.52 15.77 22.07
C THR A 79 12.54 16.43 21.12
N ALA A 80 12.41 16.16 19.82
CA ALA A 80 12.96 16.99 18.74
C ALA A 80 14.47 17.35 18.78
N ALA A 81 15.37 16.44 19.11
CA ALA A 81 16.82 16.66 18.98
C ALA A 81 17.37 16.16 17.62
N PRO A 82 18.35 16.86 17.01
CA PRO A 82 18.96 16.48 15.72
C PRO A 82 19.72 15.14 15.82
N ALA A 83 20.01 14.55 14.66
CA ALA A 83 20.53 13.19 14.40
C ALA A 83 21.82 12.72 15.13
N THR A 84 22.29 13.41 16.18
CA THR A 84 23.51 13.11 16.93
C THR A 84 23.31 12.28 18.21
N THR A 85 22.06 12.04 18.66
CA THR A 85 21.73 11.13 19.79
C THR A 85 21.34 9.71 19.37
N ASN A 86 21.50 9.35 18.08
CA ASN A 86 21.06 8.11 17.42
C ASN A 86 21.70 6.78 17.91
N GLY A 87 22.17 6.71 19.16
CA GLY A 87 22.79 5.49 19.70
C GLY A 87 22.83 5.39 21.23
N ILE A 88 22.06 6.20 21.95
CA ILE A 88 21.91 6.12 23.40
C ILE A 88 20.58 5.42 23.71
N TYR A 89 20.66 4.36 24.51
CA TYR A 89 19.49 3.63 25.02
C TYR A 89 19.66 3.44 26.52
N ASN A 90 18.56 3.22 27.23
CA ASN A 90 18.51 3.27 28.68
C ASN A 90 17.87 2.00 29.24
N THR A 91 18.46 1.47 30.31
CA THR A 91 17.85 0.44 31.13
C THR A 91 17.34 1.08 32.40
N LEU A 92 16.03 1.04 32.64
CA LEU A 92 15.45 1.36 33.93
C LEU A 92 15.28 0.08 34.74
N THR A 93 16.01 -0.05 35.84
CA THR A 93 15.86 -1.14 36.80
C THR A 93 15.11 -0.67 38.04
N THR A 94 14.08 -1.41 38.46
CA THR A 94 13.40 -1.23 39.75
C THR A 94 13.34 -2.57 40.49
N ASN A 95 13.26 -2.57 41.82
CA ASN A 95 13.02 -3.82 42.55
C ASN A 95 11.55 -4.24 42.43
N GLU A 96 10.64 -3.29 42.56
CA GLU A 96 9.19 -3.52 42.46
C GLU A 96 8.53 -2.51 41.52
N LEU A 97 7.50 -2.96 40.81
CA LEU A 97 6.65 -2.14 39.95
C LEU A 97 5.20 -2.42 40.29
N SER A 98 4.40 -1.38 40.54
CA SER A 98 2.96 -1.56 40.82
C SER A 98 2.08 -0.47 40.20
N GLY A 99 0.81 -0.82 39.93
CA GLY A 99 -0.25 0.13 39.57
C GLY A 99 -0.59 0.19 38.08
N SER A 100 -0.82 1.39 37.55
CA SER A 100 -1.15 1.62 36.13
C SER A 100 -0.39 2.82 35.56
N GLY A 101 0.12 2.68 34.33
CA GLY A 101 0.85 3.77 33.69
C GLY A 101 1.43 3.43 32.32
N ASN A 102 2.16 4.38 31.76
CA ASN A 102 2.74 4.26 30.43
C ASN A 102 4.26 4.35 30.48
N PHE A 103 4.93 3.54 29.66
CA PHE A 103 6.35 3.64 29.40
C PHE A 103 6.58 3.97 27.93
N TYR A 104 7.42 4.96 27.66
CA TYR A 104 7.80 5.38 26.31
C TYR A 104 9.27 5.01 26.08
N LEU A 105 9.49 4.11 25.12
CA LEU A 105 10.78 3.50 24.84
C LEU A 105 11.26 3.93 23.45
N HIS A 106 12.53 4.31 23.36
CA HIS A 106 13.22 4.46 22.10
C HIS A 106 13.91 3.16 21.69
N THR A 107 13.80 2.82 20.41
CA THR A 107 14.37 1.58 19.87
C THR A 107 15.05 1.84 18.54
N ASN A 108 16.13 1.11 18.28
CA ASN A 108 16.74 0.96 16.97
C ASN A 108 16.78 -0.53 16.64
N VAL A 109 15.71 -0.93 15.98
CA VAL A 109 15.43 -2.32 15.69
C VAL A 109 16.37 -2.86 14.62
N ALA A 110 16.84 -2.00 13.71
CA ALA A 110 17.90 -2.34 12.76
C ALA A 110 19.21 -2.70 13.47
N GLY A 111 19.56 -2.01 14.56
CA GLY A 111 20.73 -2.33 15.37
C GLY A 111 20.49 -3.39 16.45
N SER A 112 19.27 -3.92 16.59
CA SER A 112 18.85 -4.74 17.74
C SER A 112 19.15 -4.08 19.10
N ARG A 113 18.99 -2.76 19.19
CA ARG A 113 19.18 -1.96 20.41
C ARG A 113 17.90 -1.27 20.81
N GLY A 114 17.67 -1.09 22.09
CA GLY A 114 16.49 -0.39 22.59
C GLY A 114 16.55 -0.14 24.08
N ASP A 115 15.71 0.78 24.52
CA ASP A 115 15.44 0.98 25.94
C ASP A 115 14.83 -0.29 26.56
N GLN A 116 15.11 -0.53 27.84
CA GLN A 116 14.62 -1.70 28.56
C GLN A 116 14.10 -1.32 29.95
N LEU A 117 13.00 -1.96 30.34
CA LEU A 117 12.48 -1.96 31.71
C LEU A 117 12.79 -3.30 32.36
N VAL A 118 13.47 -3.27 33.50
CA VAL A 118 13.83 -4.46 34.28
C VAL A 118 13.24 -4.32 35.68
N VAL A 119 12.41 -5.28 36.10
CA VAL A 119 11.87 -5.39 37.45
C VAL A 119 12.49 -6.60 38.11
N ASN A 120 13.33 -6.42 39.14
CA ASN A 120 14.07 -7.53 39.74
C ASN A 120 13.17 -8.54 40.47
N ASN A 121 12.13 -8.04 41.14
CA ASN A 121 11.18 -8.87 41.89
C ASN A 121 9.82 -8.86 41.18
N ASN A 122 8.73 -8.58 41.91
CA ASN A 122 7.38 -8.63 41.38
C ASN A 122 6.98 -7.32 40.67
N ALA A 123 6.32 -7.48 39.52
CA ALA A 123 5.54 -6.43 38.89
C ALA A 123 4.04 -6.75 39.00
N THR A 124 3.21 -5.80 39.42
CA THR A 124 1.75 -5.97 39.54
C THR A 124 0.98 -4.83 38.87
N GLY A 125 -0.12 -5.13 38.19
CA GLY A 125 -0.98 -4.11 37.56
C GLY A 125 -0.90 -4.06 36.02
N ASN A 126 -1.26 -2.93 35.41
CA ASN A 126 -1.48 -2.83 33.96
C ASN A 126 -0.70 -1.67 33.35
N PHE A 127 0.20 -1.96 32.42
CA PHE A 127 1.09 -0.97 31.82
C PHE A 127 1.03 -0.99 30.30
N LYS A 128 1.17 0.18 29.70
CA LYS A 128 1.31 0.33 28.24
C LYS A 128 2.74 0.66 27.87
N ILE A 129 3.24 -0.01 26.85
CA ILE A 129 4.55 0.26 26.25
C ILE A 129 4.33 0.98 24.92
N PHE A 130 4.96 2.14 24.76
CA PHE A 130 4.94 2.91 23.52
C PHE A 130 6.31 2.83 22.86
N VAL A 131 6.33 2.45 21.58
CA VAL A 131 7.54 2.33 20.77
C VAL A 131 7.40 3.19 19.52
N GLN A 132 8.47 3.86 19.10
CA GLN A 132 8.43 4.71 17.91
C GLN A 132 8.43 3.86 16.62
N ASP A 133 7.57 4.21 15.67
CA ASP A 133 7.55 3.62 14.33
C ASP A 133 8.82 3.99 13.53
N THR A 134 9.27 3.08 12.67
CA THR A 134 10.39 3.27 11.75
C THR A 134 10.14 2.54 10.43
N GLY A 135 10.61 3.12 9.32
CA GLY A 135 10.62 2.46 8.01
C GLY A 135 11.81 1.53 7.79
N VAL A 136 12.75 1.47 8.73
CA VAL A 136 13.95 0.64 8.64
C VAL A 136 13.70 -0.73 9.28
N SER A 137 14.02 -1.79 8.55
CA SER A 137 13.78 -3.16 9.04
C SER A 137 14.85 -3.64 10.01
N PRO A 138 14.47 -4.51 10.98
CA PRO A 138 15.43 -5.24 11.80
C PRO A 138 16.48 -5.98 10.95
N GLN A 139 17.70 -6.13 11.48
CA GLN A 139 18.73 -6.95 10.84
C GLN A 139 18.64 -8.44 11.22
N SER A 140 17.90 -8.76 12.30
CA SER A 140 17.61 -10.12 12.75
C SER A 140 16.11 -10.28 12.98
N ASP A 141 15.59 -11.49 12.75
CA ASP A 141 14.23 -11.89 13.14
C ASP A 141 14.12 -12.17 14.66
N ASP A 142 15.22 -12.07 15.42
CA ASP A 142 15.21 -12.27 16.87
C ASP A 142 14.28 -11.29 17.57
N ALA A 143 13.45 -11.82 18.47
CA ALA A 143 12.50 -11.01 19.23
C ALA A 143 13.24 -10.04 20.16
N MET A 144 12.84 -8.76 20.14
CA MET A 144 13.49 -7.72 20.95
C MET A 144 12.80 -7.59 22.30
N THR A 145 13.47 -8.00 23.38
CA THR A 145 12.94 -7.86 24.75
C THR A 145 12.95 -6.41 25.20
N LEU A 146 11.77 -5.89 25.56
CA LEU A 146 11.59 -4.54 26.10
C LEU A 146 11.39 -4.54 27.62
N VAL A 147 10.74 -5.58 28.14
CA VAL A 147 10.42 -5.68 29.57
C VAL A 147 10.85 -7.05 30.09
N LYS A 148 11.47 -7.05 31.27
CA LYS A 148 11.79 -8.25 32.05
C LYS A 148 11.29 -8.06 33.47
N THR A 149 10.61 -9.06 34.02
CA THR A 149 10.23 -9.06 35.44
C THR A 149 10.72 -10.32 36.14
N GLY A 150 10.98 -10.24 37.44
CA GLY A 150 11.31 -11.40 38.28
C GLY A 150 10.10 -12.25 38.65
N GLY A 151 8.88 -11.73 38.41
CA GLY A 151 7.60 -12.37 38.69
C GLY A 151 6.46 -11.36 38.77
N GLY A 152 5.34 -11.80 39.36
CA GLY A 152 4.13 -10.98 39.54
C GLY A 152 3.06 -11.19 38.45
N ASP A 153 1.98 -10.43 38.53
CA ASP A 153 0.79 -10.54 37.69
C ASP A 153 0.60 -9.33 36.75
N ALA A 154 1.66 -8.55 36.53
CA ALA A 154 1.61 -7.40 35.63
C ALA A 154 1.30 -7.79 34.19
N SER A 155 0.46 -6.98 33.55
CA SER A 155 0.18 -7.02 32.12
C SER A 155 0.88 -5.86 31.42
N PHE A 156 1.59 -6.15 30.33
CA PHE A 156 2.17 -5.16 29.43
C PHE A 156 1.61 -5.32 28.03
N THR A 157 1.09 -4.23 27.46
CA THR A 157 0.54 -4.19 26.09
C THR A 157 1.14 -3.04 25.30
N LEU A 158 1.19 -3.12 23.97
CA LEU A 158 1.51 -1.94 23.17
C LEU A 158 0.42 -0.87 23.32
N GLY A 159 0.83 0.34 23.69
CA GLY A 159 -0.02 1.52 23.74
C GLY A 159 -0.22 2.20 22.39
N ASN A 160 0.60 1.84 21.39
CA ASN A 160 0.48 2.34 20.02
C ASN A 160 -0.91 2.10 19.42
N THR A 161 -1.29 2.92 18.44
CA THR A 161 -2.57 2.81 17.75
C THR A 161 -2.78 1.41 17.17
N GLY A 162 -3.91 0.78 17.52
CA GLY A 162 -4.23 -0.58 17.09
C GLY A 162 -3.43 -1.68 17.79
N GLY A 163 -2.52 -1.36 18.72
CA GLY A 163 -1.66 -2.34 19.38
C GLY A 163 -0.47 -2.81 18.53
N PHE A 164 -0.09 -2.02 17.51
CA PHE A 164 1.01 -2.34 16.59
C PHE A 164 2.06 -1.23 16.57
N VAL A 165 3.30 -1.60 16.32
CA VAL A 165 4.39 -0.68 15.96
C VAL A 165 4.93 -1.07 14.59
N ASP A 166 5.19 -0.08 13.73
CA ASP A 166 5.77 -0.29 12.41
C ASP A 166 7.29 -0.40 12.51
N LEU A 167 7.86 -1.55 12.20
CA LEU A 167 9.31 -1.75 12.19
C LEU A 167 9.73 -2.26 10.80
N GLY A 168 9.94 -1.31 9.91
CA GLY A 168 10.32 -1.56 8.54
C GLY A 168 9.20 -2.17 7.72
N THR A 169 9.44 -3.37 7.19
CA THR A 169 8.53 -4.04 6.27
C THR A 169 7.25 -4.54 6.98
N TYR A 170 7.35 -4.90 8.26
CA TYR A 170 6.28 -5.57 9.01
C TYR A 170 5.83 -4.82 10.26
N GLU A 171 4.58 -5.05 10.66
CA GLU A 171 4.03 -4.63 11.94
C GLU A 171 4.45 -5.61 13.04
N TYR A 172 4.70 -5.08 14.24
CA TYR A 172 5.09 -5.85 15.42
C TYR A 172 4.10 -5.63 16.55
N VAL A 173 3.93 -6.69 17.35
CA VAL A 173 3.16 -6.71 18.59
C VAL A 173 4.07 -6.99 19.78
N LEU A 174 3.66 -6.59 20.98
CA LEU A 174 4.32 -6.98 22.23
C LEU A 174 3.67 -8.25 22.76
N LYS A 175 4.46 -9.32 22.93
CA LYS A 175 4.01 -10.59 23.49
C LYS A 175 4.84 -11.01 24.68
N SER A 176 4.19 -11.64 25.66
CA SER A 176 4.89 -12.37 26.70
C SER A 176 5.44 -13.68 26.16
N ASP A 177 6.66 -14.05 26.54
CA ASP A 177 7.27 -15.35 26.21
C ASP A 177 6.92 -16.47 27.22
N GLY A 178 6.09 -16.18 28.22
CA GLY A 178 5.74 -17.11 29.30
C GLY A 178 6.79 -17.24 30.40
N ASN A 179 7.94 -16.57 30.27
CA ASN A 179 9.05 -16.55 31.23
C ASN A 179 9.28 -15.13 31.78
N SER A 180 8.21 -14.37 31.98
CA SER A 180 8.25 -13.01 32.51
C SER A 180 9.05 -12.01 31.66
N ASN A 181 9.20 -12.26 30.35
CA ASN A 181 9.71 -11.27 29.40
C ASN A 181 8.63 -10.89 28.41
N TRP A 182 8.66 -9.63 27.97
CA TRP A 182 7.83 -9.11 26.89
C TRP A 182 8.69 -8.66 25.73
N ASN A 183 8.45 -9.28 24.57
CA ASN A 183 9.24 -9.12 23.38
C ASN A 183 8.41 -8.53 22.24
N LEU A 184 9.00 -7.63 21.46
CA LEU A 184 8.45 -7.26 20.15
C LEU A 184 8.64 -8.43 19.18
N THR A 185 7.57 -8.81 18.51
CA THR A 185 7.56 -9.86 17.49
C THR A 185 6.64 -9.52 16.32
N ASN A 186 7.02 -9.96 15.12
CA ASN A 186 6.21 -9.84 13.90
C ASN A 186 5.19 -10.98 13.74
N ASP A 187 5.18 -11.96 14.66
CA ASP A 187 4.12 -12.95 14.76
C ASP A 187 2.88 -12.31 15.39
N VAL A 188 1.93 -11.92 14.54
CA VAL A 188 0.70 -11.25 14.96
C VAL A 188 -0.42 -12.21 15.38
N LYS A 189 -0.20 -13.53 15.34
CA LYS A 189 -1.21 -14.49 15.82
C LYS A 189 -1.47 -14.26 17.32
N PRO A 190 -2.72 -14.30 17.81
CA PRO A 190 -2.98 -14.27 19.25
C PRO A 190 -2.21 -15.39 19.97
N ASN A 191 -1.77 -15.14 21.20
CA ASN A 191 -1.19 -16.22 22.00
C ASN A 191 -2.28 -17.30 22.17
N PRO A 192 -1.98 -18.60 21.99
CA PRO A 192 -2.97 -19.63 22.23
C PRO A 192 -3.50 -19.49 23.67
N ASP A 193 -4.82 -19.45 23.81
CA ASP A 193 -5.45 -19.43 25.12
C ASP A 193 -4.94 -20.63 25.94
N PRO A 194 -4.65 -20.46 27.24
CA PRO A 194 -4.34 -21.59 28.09
C PRO A 194 -5.48 -22.60 27.99
N ILE A 195 -5.14 -23.85 27.64
CA ILE A 195 -6.09 -24.94 27.44
C ILE A 195 -7.05 -24.98 28.64
N PRO A 196 -8.37 -24.81 28.44
CA PRO A 196 -9.33 -24.91 29.54
C PRO A 196 -9.17 -26.27 30.23
N ASN A 197 -9.08 -26.25 31.56
CA ASN A 197 -8.99 -27.43 32.40
C ASN A 197 -10.03 -28.47 31.95
N PRO A 198 -9.69 -29.77 31.77
CA PRO A 198 -10.60 -30.76 31.21
C PRO A 198 -11.94 -30.74 31.96
N LYS A 199 -13.01 -30.51 31.19
CA LYS A 199 -14.38 -30.50 31.69
C LYS A 199 -14.69 -31.86 32.33
N PRO A 200 -15.33 -31.91 33.51
CA PRO A 200 -15.73 -33.18 34.13
C PRO A 200 -16.57 -34.03 33.16
N ASP A 201 -16.31 -35.33 33.14
CA ASP A 201 -16.95 -36.31 32.25
C ASP A 201 -18.48 -36.11 32.17
N PRO A 202 -19.06 -36.05 30.96
CA PRO A 202 -20.50 -36.02 30.79
C PRO A 202 -21.13 -37.31 31.33
N LYS A 203 -22.15 -37.15 32.18
CA LYS A 203 -23.02 -38.23 32.64
C LYS A 203 -23.73 -38.87 31.42
N PRO A 204 -24.00 -40.19 31.40
CA PRO A 204 -24.58 -40.86 30.24
C PRO A 204 -25.92 -40.25 29.80
N ASP A 205 -26.02 -39.93 28.50
CA ASP A 205 -27.21 -39.34 27.89
C ASP A 205 -28.40 -40.32 27.81
N PRO A 206 -29.66 -39.85 28.00
CA PRO A 206 -30.86 -40.62 27.71
C PRO A 206 -31.09 -40.82 26.20
N LYS A 207 -31.84 -41.87 25.90
CA LYS A 207 -32.19 -42.44 24.57
C LYS A 207 -32.58 -41.40 23.48
N PRO A 208 -32.25 -41.65 22.19
CA PRO A 208 -32.46 -40.68 21.10
C PRO A 208 -33.93 -40.34 20.82
N ASP A 209 -34.19 -39.05 20.61
CA ASP A 209 -35.44 -38.49 20.08
C ASP A 209 -35.53 -38.76 18.55
N PRO A 210 -36.67 -39.26 17.99
CA PRO A 210 -36.78 -39.66 16.59
C PRO A 210 -36.77 -38.54 15.54
N ASN A 211 -36.57 -37.26 15.89
CA ASN A 211 -36.73 -36.16 14.94
C ASN A 211 -35.42 -35.37 14.72
N PRO A 212 -34.63 -35.67 13.67
CA PRO A 212 -33.39 -34.94 13.39
C PRO A 212 -33.72 -33.53 12.90
N LYS A 213 -33.35 -32.52 13.69
CA LYS A 213 -33.29 -31.13 13.26
C LYS A 213 -32.14 -30.98 12.24
N PRO A 214 -32.30 -30.21 11.15
CA PRO A 214 -31.22 -29.96 10.20
C PRO A 214 -30.00 -29.40 10.91
N ASP A 215 -28.85 -30.00 10.62
CA ASP A 215 -27.53 -29.62 11.13
C ASP A 215 -27.29 -28.13 10.81
N PRO A 216 -26.91 -27.28 11.78
CA PRO A 216 -26.49 -25.91 11.48
C PRO A 216 -25.32 -25.97 10.49
N THR A 217 -25.40 -25.15 9.45
CA THR A 217 -24.31 -24.92 8.50
C THR A 217 -23.00 -24.71 9.26
N PRO A 218 -21.91 -25.43 8.90
CA PRO A 218 -20.61 -25.27 9.56
C PRO A 218 -20.22 -23.80 9.62
N ASP A 219 -19.78 -23.33 10.79
CA ASP A 219 -19.19 -22.00 10.92
C ASP A 219 -18.10 -21.82 9.85
N PRO A 220 -18.03 -20.65 9.19
CA PRO A 220 -16.98 -20.38 8.22
C PRO A 220 -15.62 -20.61 8.88
N THR A 221 -14.83 -21.50 8.31
CA THR A 221 -13.44 -21.75 8.72
C THR A 221 -12.73 -20.40 8.88
N PRO A 222 -12.15 -20.08 10.05
CA PRO A 222 -11.43 -18.82 10.25
C PRO A 222 -10.36 -18.69 9.18
N THR A 223 -10.38 -17.58 8.43
CA THR A 223 -9.31 -17.22 7.50
C THR A 223 -7.99 -17.25 8.29
N PRO A 224 -6.96 -17.98 7.85
CA PRO A 224 -5.69 -18.02 8.58
C PRO A 224 -5.15 -16.59 8.70
N VAL A 225 -4.96 -16.13 9.95
CA VAL A 225 -4.30 -14.84 10.21
C VAL A 225 -2.88 -14.93 9.63
N PRO A 226 -2.47 -14.01 8.73
CA PRO A 226 -1.13 -14.01 8.17
C PRO A 226 -0.09 -14.04 9.28
N GLU A 227 0.95 -14.86 9.13
CA GLU A 227 2.03 -14.96 10.12
C GLU A 227 2.76 -13.65 10.33
N LYS A 228 2.93 -12.86 9.26
CA LYS A 228 3.48 -11.50 9.31
C LYS A 228 2.51 -10.56 8.60
N ARG A 229 2.22 -9.41 9.21
CA ARG A 229 1.41 -8.35 8.61
C ARG A 229 2.32 -7.23 8.13
N ILE A 230 2.19 -6.81 6.88
CA ILE A 230 3.01 -5.71 6.32
C ILE A 230 2.65 -4.37 7.00
N THR A 231 3.57 -3.40 7.03
CA THR A 231 3.26 -2.04 7.49
C THR A 231 2.38 -1.29 6.48
N PRO A 232 1.59 -0.29 6.92
CA PRO A 232 0.90 0.62 6.00
C PRO A 232 1.83 1.29 4.98
N SER A 233 3.06 1.61 5.37
CA SER A 233 4.10 2.15 4.48
C SER A 233 4.54 1.15 3.40
N THR A 234 4.67 -0.14 3.76
CA THR A 234 4.95 -1.22 2.79
C THR A 234 3.79 -1.39 1.81
N ALA A 235 2.54 -1.35 2.30
CA ALA A 235 1.36 -1.41 1.44
C ALA A 235 1.31 -0.23 0.46
N ALA A 236 1.68 0.98 0.89
CA ALA A 236 1.79 2.14 0.00
C ALA A 236 2.82 1.93 -1.12
N VAL A 237 3.98 1.32 -0.83
CA VAL A 237 4.99 0.96 -1.83
C VAL A 237 4.43 -0.03 -2.85
N LEU A 238 3.74 -1.07 -2.39
CA LEU A 238 3.15 -2.09 -3.25
C LEU A 238 2.02 -1.53 -4.15
N ASN A 239 1.15 -0.70 -3.57
CA ASN A 239 0.07 -0.02 -4.31
C ASN A 239 0.63 0.84 -5.46
N MET A 240 1.69 1.59 -5.20
CA MET A 240 2.31 2.44 -6.22
C MET A 240 3.00 1.63 -7.33
N ALA A 241 3.58 0.47 -7.00
CA ALA A 241 4.20 -0.42 -7.99
C ALA A 241 3.18 -1.06 -8.96
N ALA A 242 1.93 -1.24 -8.53
CA ALA A 242 0.85 -1.80 -9.36
C ALA A 242 0.12 -0.74 -10.23
N THR A 243 0.40 0.55 -10.03
CA THR A 243 -0.35 1.65 -10.67
C THR A 243 0.02 1.88 -12.14
N LEU A 244 1.30 1.76 -12.53
CA LEU A 244 1.77 2.17 -13.86
C LEU A 244 1.10 1.43 -15.03
N PRO A 245 0.89 0.09 -14.98
CA PRO A 245 0.17 -0.62 -16.05
C PRO A 245 -1.26 -0.14 -16.23
N LEU A 246 -1.95 0.23 -15.14
CA LEU A 246 -3.32 0.75 -15.18
C LEU A 246 -3.39 2.13 -15.82
N VAL A 247 -2.41 3.00 -15.52
CA VAL A 247 -2.27 4.31 -16.19
C VAL A 247 -2.03 4.12 -17.68
N PHE A 248 -1.10 3.24 -18.05
CA PHE A 248 -0.78 2.95 -19.44
C PHE A 248 -2.01 2.45 -20.22
N ASP A 249 -2.77 1.52 -19.63
CA ASP A 249 -3.95 0.90 -20.25
C ASP A 249 -5.08 1.92 -20.47
N ALA A 250 -5.37 2.77 -19.48
CA ALA A 250 -6.40 3.80 -19.59
C ALA A 250 -6.07 4.80 -20.71
N GLU A 251 -4.81 5.25 -20.77
CA GLU A 251 -4.32 6.12 -21.84
C GLU A 251 -4.36 5.44 -23.21
N LEU A 252 -3.98 4.16 -23.30
CA LEU A 252 -4.02 3.38 -24.56
C LEU A 252 -5.46 3.20 -25.06
N ASN A 253 -6.44 3.04 -24.17
CA ASN A 253 -7.84 2.87 -24.56
C ASN A 253 -8.36 4.06 -25.39
N SER A 254 -7.90 5.28 -25.12
CA SER A 254 -8.26 6.46 -25.94
C SER A 254 -7.82 6.33 -27.41
N ILE A 255 -6.66 5.71 -27.66
CA ILE A 255 -6.15 5.46 -29.02
C ILE A 255 -6.91 4.30 -29.66
N ARG A 256 -7.19 3.24 -28.90
CA ARG A 256 -7.95 2.09 -29.39
C ARG A 256 -9.36 2.49 -29.81
N GLU A 257 -10.02 3.36 -29.06
CA GLU A 257 -11.33 3.90 -29.43
C GLU A 257 -11.23 4.80 -30.67
N ARG A 258 -10.21 5.66 -30.77
CA ARG A 258 -9.94 6.43 -31.99
C ARG A 258 -9.83 5.54 -33.22
N LEU A 259 -9.02 4.48 -33.18
CA LEU A 259 -8.83 3.55 -34.29
C LEU A 259 -10.11 2.78 -34.63
N ASN A 260 -10.89 2.37 -33.62
CA ASN A 260 -12.16 1.69 -33.85
C ASN A 260 -13.20 2.59 -34.52
N ILE A 261 -13.28 3.86 -34.14
CA ILE A 261 -14.24 4.82 -34.70
C ILE A 261 -13.86 5.27 -36.11
N MET A 262 -12.59 5.20 -36.48
CA MET A 262 -12.14 5.51 -37.84
C MET A 262 -12.55 4.44 -38.85
N LYS A 263 -12.82 3.20 -38.44
CA LYS A 263 -13.26 2.12 -39.34
C LYS A 263 -14.58 2.53 -40.02
N ALA A 264 -14.57 2.73 -41.34
CA ALA A 264 -15.63 3.30 -42.19
C ALA A 264 -15.87 4.84 -42.23
N SER A 265 -14.95 5.69 -41.76
CA SER A 265 -15.02 7.16 -41.99
C SER A 265 -14.36 7.61 -43.32
N PRO A 266 -14.82 8.70 -43.97
CA PRO A 266 -14.26 9.21 -45.24
C PRO A 266 -12.76 9.56 -45.20
N HIS A 267 -12.13 9.56 -46.38
CA HIS A 267 -10.70 9.82 -46.61
C HIS A 267 -10.35 11.30 -46.37
N ASN A 268 -9.86 11.63 -45.18
CA ASN A 268 -9.41 12.99 -44.86
C ASN A 268 -8.22 12.94 -43.90
N ASN A 269 -7.47 14.03 -43.84
CA ASN A 269 -6.57 14.27 -42.73
C ASN A 269 -7.40 14.72 -41.53
N ASN A 270 -7.01 14.29 -40.34
CA ASN A 270 -7.80 14.52 -39.14
C ASN A 270 -6.95 15.08 -38.01
N VAL A 271 -7.51 16.05 -37.31
CA VAL A 271 -7.10 16.39 -35.95
C VAL A 271 -8.17 15.90 -35.00
N TRP A 272 -7.77 15.23 -33.93
CA TRP A 272 -8.69 14.69 -32.95
C TRP A 272 -8.19 14.93 -31.53
N GLY A 273 -9.14 14.93 -30.60
CA GLY A 273 -8.88 14.99 -29.18
C GLY A 273 -9.83 14.07 -28.43
N ALA A 274 -9.33 13.40 -27.40
CA ALA A 274 -10.11 12.57 -26.50
C ALA A 274 -9.77 12.91 -25.05
N THR A 275 -10.79 12.94 -24.20
CA THR A 275 -10.65 12.94 -22.75
C THR A 275 -11.14 11.61 -22.21
N TYR A 276 -10.55 11.18 -21.11
CA TYR A 276 -10.92 9.92 -20.48
C TYR A 276 -10.84 10.02 -18.98
N ASN A 277 -11.68 9.22 -18.32
CA ASN A 277 -11.61 9.02 -16.89
C ASN A 277 -11.91 7.56 -16.56
N THR A 278 -11.13 7.01 -15.62
CA THR A 278 -11.33 5.65 -15.12
C THR A 278 -11.24 5.62 -13.60
N ARG A 279 -12.06 4.78 -12.99
CA ARG A 279 -11.85 4.32 -11.61
C ARG A 279 -11.42 2.86 -11.64
N ASN A 280 -10.45 2.51 -10.80
CA ASN A 280 -10.05 1.12 -10.55
C ASN A 280 -10.05 0.88 -9.04
N ASN A 281 -10.64 -0.23 -8.60
CA ASN A 281 -10.49 -0.78 -7.26
C ASN A 281 -9.59 -2.01 -7.40
N VAL A 282 -8.47 -2.01 -6.69
CA VAL A 282 -7.41 -3.01 -6.86
C VAL A 282 -7.13 -3.68 -5.53
N THR A 283 -7.01 -4.99 -5.57
CA THR A 283 -6.55 -5.84 -4.48
C THR A 283 -5.40 -6.69 -5.01
N THR A 284 -4.30 -6.73 -4.26
CA THR A 284 -3.12 -7.53 -4.62
C THR A 284 -2.94 -8.67 -3.62
N ASP A 285 -2.35 -9.77 -4.06
CA ASP A 285 -2.10 -10.95 -3.21
C ASP A 285 -1.17 -10.64 -2.02
N ALA A 286 -0.37 -9.57 -2.11
CA ALA A 286 0.48 -9.08 -1.03
C ALA A 286 -0.30 -8.37 0.10
N GLY A 287 -1.64 -8.30 0.03
CA GLY A 287 -2.48 -7.66 1.03
C GLY A 287 -2.49 -6.14 0.95
N ALA A 288 -2.08 -5.59 -0.21
CA ALA A 288 -2.11 -4.16 -0.50
C ALA A 288 -3.26 -3.86 -1.48
N GLY A 289 -4.25 -3.11 -1.02
CA GLY A 289 -5.38 -2.66 -1.82
C GLY A 289 -5.39 -1.14 -1.96
N PHE A 290 -5.93 -0.67 -3.08
CA PHE A 290 -6.09 0.74 -3.38
C PHE A 290 -7.26 1.04 -4.31
N GLU A 291 -7.76 2.27 -4.20
CA GLU A 291 -8.66 2.88 -5.16
C GLU A 291 -7.90 3.89 -6.00
N GLN A 292 -8.02 3.80 -7.32
CA GLN A 292 -7.43 4.73 -8.28
C GLN A 292 -8.52 5.49 -9.00
N THR A 293 -8.39 6.82 -9.09
CA THR A 293 -9.12 7.63 -10.05
C THR A 293 -8.12 8.29 -10.99
N LEU A 294 -8.33 8.19 -12.29
CA LEU A 294 -7.44 8.72 -13.31
C LEU A 294 -8.24 9.56 -14.29
N THR A 295 -7.74 10.75 -14.60
CA THR A 295 -8.27 11.62 -15.66
C THR A 295 -7.15 11.99 -16.61
N GLY A 296 -7.44 12.02 -17.90
CA GLY A 296 -6.46 12.47 -18.87
C GLY A 296 -7.08 12.98 -20.16
N MET A 297 -6.19 13.49 -21.00
CA MET A 297 -6.50 13.93 -22.34
C MET A 297 -5.44 13.44 -23.31
N THR A 298 -5.82 13.22 -24.56
CA THR A 298 -4.93 12.89 -25.65
C THR A 298 -5.37 13.65 -26.88
N VAL A 299 -4.40 14.20 -27.59
CA VAL A 299 -4.60 14.89 -28.86
C VAL A 299 -3.72 14.23 -29.91
N GLY A 300 -4.23 14.14 -31.13
CA GLY A 300 -3.51 13.50 -32.21
C GLY A 300 -3.87 14.05 -33.58
N ILE A 301 -3.02 13.68 -34.53
CA ILE A 301 -3.20 13.94 -35.95
C ILE A 301 -2.98 12.64 -36.70
N ASP A 302 -3.83 12.37 -37.68
CA ASP A 302 -3.64 11.26 -38.61
C ASP A 302 -3.98 11.61 -40.04
N SER A 303 -3.33 10.89 -40.95
CA SER A 303 -3.58 10.93 -42.38
C SER A 303 -4.07 9.56 -42.82
N ARG A 304 -5.11 9.55 -43.64
CA ARG A 304 -5.74 8.35 -44.18
C ARG A 304 -5.56 8.35 -45.70
N ASN A 305 -4.90 7.32 -46.21
CA ASN A 305 -4.51 7.22 -47.61
C ASN A 305 -4.98 5.90 -48.21
N ASP A 306 -5.51 5.97 -49.43
CA ASP A 306 -5.88 4.80 -50.21
C ASP A 306 -4.62 4.03 -50.64
N ILE A 307 -4.71 2.71 -50.54
CA ILE A 307 -3.72 1.78 -51.08
C ILE A 307 -4.47 0.75 -51.92
N PRO A 308 -3.79 0.00 -52.81
CA PRO A 308 -4.45 -1.10 -53.51
C PRO A 308 -5.14 -2.03 -52.51
N GLU A 309 -6.44 -2.26 -52.73
CA GLU A 309 -7.27 -3.20 -51.96
C GLU A 309 -7.49 -2.79 -50.47
N GLY A 310 -7.31 -1.52 -50.12
CA GLY A 310 -7.61 -1.07 -48.76
C GLY A 310 -7.24 0.37 -48.44
N ILE A 311 -7.23 0.68 -47.15
CA ILE A 311 -6.93 2.00 -46.63
C ILE A 311 -5.88 1.88 -45.53
N THR A 312 -4.90 2.79 -45.52
CA THR A 312 -3.95 2.92 -44.42
C THR A 312 -4.14 4.22 -43.67
N THR A 313 -3.99 4.18 -42.35
CA THR A 313 -3.96 5.35 -41.48
C THR A 313 -2.63 5.41 -40.76
N LEU A 314 -1.97 6.56 -40.81
CA LEU A 314 -0.76 6.84 -40.04
C LEU A 314 -1.00 8.06 -39.16
N GLY A 315 -0.69 7.93 -37.88
CA GLY A 315 -0.91 9.02 -36.93
C GLY A 315 0.11 9.11 -35.82
N ALA A 316 0.15 10.29 -35.21
CA ALA A 316 0.94 10.59 -34.04
C ALA A 316 0.05 11.25 -32.98
N PHE A 317 0.37 11.03 -31.72
CA PHE A 317 -0.40 11.58 -30.61
C PHE A 317 0.49 11.94 -29.44
N MET A 318 0.00 12.87 -28.63
CA MET A 318 0.55 13.20 -27.33
C MET A 318 -0.58 13.31 -26.29
N GLY A 319 -0.25 13.06 -25.04
CA GLY A 319 -1.24 13.03 -23.98
C GLY A 319 -0.67 13.40 -22.62
N TYR A 320 -1.57 13.79 -21.74
CA TYR A 320 -1.30 14.00 -20.33
C TYR A 320 -2.39 13.36 -19.50
N SER A 321 -2.00 12.64 -18.44
CA SER A 321 -2.93 12.08 -17.47
C SER A 321 -2.45 12.31 -16.04
N HIS A 322 -3.40 12.37 -15.13
CA HIS A 322 -3.16 12.46 -13.70
C HIS A 322 -4.02 11.43 -12.98
N SER A 323 -3.40 10.72 -12.05
CA SER A 323 -4.05 9.71 -11.23
C SER A 323 -3.85 10.00 -9.75
N HIS A 324 -4.94 9.89 -9.00
CA HIS A 324 -4.97 9.88 -7.54
C HIS A 324 -5.22 8.46 -7.04
N ILE A 325 -4.49 8.03 -6.02
CA ILE A 325 -4.52 6.68 -5.47
C ILE A 325 -4.80 6.76 -3.97
N GLY A 326 -5.95 6.27 -3.50
CA GLY A 326 -6.25 6.12 -2.09
C GLY A 326 -5.82 4.73 -1.60
N PHE A 327 -5.03 4.65 -0.53
CA PHE A 327 -4.55 3.36 -0.01
C PHE A 327 -5.50 2.82 1.07
N ASP A 328 -5.88 1.55 1.00
CA ASP A 328 -6.79 0.93 1.98
C ASP A 328 -6.21 0.93 3.40
N ARG A 329 -4.88 0.90 3.51
CA ARG A 329 -4.15 0.96 4.78
C ARG A 329 -3.79 2.38 5.22
N GLY A 330 -4.38 3.39 4.59
CA GLY A 330 -4.20 4.80 4.91
C GLY A 330 -3.06 5.47 4.16
N GLY A 331 -3.22 6.78 3.96
CA GLY A 331 -2.37 7.57 3.06
C GLY A 331 -2.92 7.59 1.63
N HIS A 332 -2.17 8.23 0.73
CA HIS A 332 -2.53 8.33 -0.67
C HIS A 332 -1.28 8.46 -1.56
N GLY A 333 -1.46 8.31 -2.86
CA GLY A 333 -0.43 8.49 -3.87
C GLY A 333 -0.95 9.27 -5.06
N SER A 334 -0.03 9.66 -5.93
CA SER A 334 -0.37 10.26 -7.23
C SER A 334 0.62 9.85 -8.31
N VAL A 335 0.12 9.70 -9.53
CA VAL A 335 0.94 9.50 -10.73
C VAL A 335 0.53 10.53 -11.78
N GLY A 336 1.47 11.39 -12.17
CA GLY A 336 1.35 12.22 -13.37
C GLY A 336 2.07 11.54 -14.53
N SER A 337 1.48 11.57 -15.73
CA SER A 337 2.02 10.93 -16.93
C SER A 337 1.98 11.88 -18.12
N TYR A 338 3.11 12.00 -18.82
CA TYR A 338 3.17 12.56 -20.16
C TYR A 338 3.44 11.44 -21.14
N SER A 339 2.65 11.34 -22.21
CA SER A 339 2.77 10.29 -23.22
C SER A 339 2.99 10.85 -24.61
N LEU A 340 3.80 10.16 -25.41
CA LEU A 340 4.01 10.42 -26.83
C LEU A 340 3.99 9.09 -27.59
N GLY A 341 3.35 9.03 -28.74
CA GLY A 341 3.32 7.80 -29.51
C GLY A 341 2.89 7.98 -30.96
N GLY A 342 2.85 6.86 -31.67
CA GLY A 342 2.38 6.77 -33.03
C GLY A 342 1.60 5.50 -33.26
N TYR A 343 0.78 5.51 -34.30
CA TYR A 343 0.01 4.35 -34.71
C TYR A 343 -0.04 4.21 -36.22
N ALA A 344 -0.20 2.97 -36.65
CA ALA A 344 -0.49 2.58 -38.02
C ALA A 344 -1.71 1.67 -38.01
N SER A 345 -2.61 1.86 -38.96
CA SER A 345 -3.76 0.99 -39.18
C SER A 345 -3.86 0.66 -40.66
N TRP A 346 -4.21 -0.59 -40.95
CA TRP A 346 -4.51 -1.07 -42.29
C TRP A 346 -5.87 -1.75 -42.27
N GLU A 347 -6.76 -1.32 -43.16
CA GLU A 347 -8.10 -1.89 -43.36
C GLU A 347 -8.20 -2.37 -44.81
N HIS A 348 -8.38 -3.67 -45.02
CA HIS A 348 -8.55 -4.29 -46.34
C HIS A 348 -10.03 -4.27 -46.75
N GLU A 349 -10.32 -4.22 -48.05
CA GLU A 349 -11.69 -4.21 -48.58
C GLU A 349 -12.55 -5.41 -48.14
N SER A 350 -11.92 -6.54 -47.77
CA SER A 350 -12.61 -7.71 -47.19
C SER A 350 -13.22 -7.48 -45.80
N GLY A 351 -12.93 -6.35 -45.16
CA GLY A 351 -13.27 -6.06 -43.76
C GLY A 351 -12.21 -6.49 -42.74
N PHE A 352 -11.15 -7.19 -43.15
CA PHE A 352 -9.98 -7.46 -42.31
C PHE A 352 -9.25 -6.15 -41.95
N TYR A 353 -8.76 -6.05 -40.72
CA TYR A 353 -7.88 -4.95 -40.32
C TYR A 353 -6.72 -5.38 -39.41
N LEU A 354 -5.68 -4.55 -39.38
CA LEU A 354 -4.54 -4.66 -38.50
C LEU A 354 -4.15 -3.27 -37.98
N ASP A 355 -4.17 -3.11 -36.66
CA ASP A 355 -3.83 -1.90 -35.93
C ASP A 355 -2.55 -2.12 -35.13
N GLY A 356 -1.65 -1.13 -35.13
CA GLY A 356 -0.40 -1.13 -34.38
C GLY A 356 -0.18 0.22 -33.68
N VAL A 357 0.21 0.19 -32.41
CA VAL A 357 0.51 1.39 -31.61
C VAL A 357 1.83 1.20 -30.89
N VAL A 358 2.65 2.25 -30.86
CA VAL A 358 3.84 2.35 -29.98
C VAL A 358 3.73 3.62 -29.17
N LYS A 359 4.03 3.52 -27.87
CA LYS A 359 3.83 4.62 -26.93
C LYS A 359 4.95 4.66 -25.88
N LEU A 360 5.42 5.88 -25.63
CA LEU A 360 6.41 6.23 -24.61
C LEU A 360 5.73 7.05 -23.51
N ASN A 361 6.14 6.84 -22.27
CA ASN A 361 5.61 7.54 -21.10
C ASN A 361 6.74 8.10 -20.23
N ARG A 362 6.54 9.28 -19.64
CA ARG A 362 7.30 9.80 -18.51
C ARG A 362 6.37 9.96 -17.31
N PHE A 363 6.60 9.17 -16.27
CA PHE A 363 5.81 9.15 -15.05
C PHE A 363 6.50 9.92 -13.93
N LYS A 364 5.71 10.69 -13.17
CA LYS A 364 6.10 11.28 -11.89
C LYS A 364 5.18 10.73 -10.81
N SER A 365 5.77 10.03 -9.85
CA SER A 365 5.05 9.35 -8.78
C SER A 365 5.34 10.02 -7.44
N ASN A 366 4.31 10.32 -6.67
CA ASN A 366 4.44 10.75 -5.28
C ASN A 366 3.68 9.77 -4.38
N VAL A 367 4.30 9.43 -3.25
CA VAL A 367 3.75 8.54 -2.23
C VAL A 367 3.61 9.37 -0.96
N ALA A 368 2.40 9.48 -0.43
CA ALA A 368 2.10 10.07 0.86
C ALA A 368 1.58 8.95 1.78
N GLY A 369 2.49 8.06 2.16
CA GLY A 369 2.20 6.93 3.05
C GLY A 369 1.99 7.40 4.49
N LYS A 370 1.35 6.53 5.28
CA LYS A 370 1.15 6.71 6.72
C LYS A 370 1.83 5.55 7.46
N MET A 371 2.18 5.78 8.72
CA MET A 371 2.60 4.73 9.66
C MET A 371 1.44 4.39 10.61
N SER A 372 1.49 3.25 11.29
CA SER A 372 0.44 2.82 12.22
C SER A 372 0.17 3.81 13.36
N SER A 373 1.21 4.47 13.88
CA SER A 373 1.10 5.58 14.85
C SER A 373 0.52 6.87 14.26
N GLY A 374 0.39 6.95 12.94
CA GLY A 374 -0.11 8.10 12.21
C GLY A 374 0.94 9.04 11.65
N GLY A 375 2.23 8.80 11.90
CA GLY A 375 3.32 9.54 11.29
C GLY A 375 3.38 9.37 9.75
N ALA A 376 4.12 10.25 9.08
CA ALA A 376 4.19 10.30 7.62
C ALA A 376 5.33 9.45 7.05
N ALA A 377 5.08 8.80 5.91
CA ALA A 377 6.05 8.02 5.14
C ALA A 377 5.98 8.46 3.66
N ASN A 378 6.55 9.64 3.40
CA ASN A 378 6.44 10.31 2.11
C ASN A 378 7.63 9.99 1.20
N GLY A 379 7.41 9.85 -0.10
CA GLY A 379 8.46 9.64 -1.09
C GLY A 379 8.04 10.14 -2.47
N SER A 380 9.01 10.28 -3.38
CA SER A 380 8.74 10.62 -4.77
C SER A 380 9.80 10.01 -5.69
N TYR A 381 9.40 9.66 -6.91
CA TYR A 381 10.28 9.08 -7.91
C TYR A 381 9.76 9.34 -9.32
N HIS A 382 10.60 9.09 -10.33
CA HIS A 382 10.23 9.23 -11.73
C HIS A 382 10.58 7.96 -12.50
N SER A 383 9.69 7.53 -13.38
CA SER A 383 9.85 6.36 -14.22
C SER A 383 9.63 6.72 -15.67
N ASN A 384 10.18 5.94 -16.59
CA ASN A 384 9.90 5.98 -18.01
C ASN A 384 9.24 4.66 -18.40
N GLY A 385 8.25 4.74 -19.29
CA GLY A 385 7.55 3.59 -19.82
C GLY A 385 7.71 3.47 -21.32
N LEU A 386 7.71 2.25 -21.81
CA LEU A 386 7.56 1.89 -23.21
C LEU A 386 6.51 0.80 -23.31
N GLY A 387 5.57 0.96 -24.24
CA GLY A 387 4.62 -0.09 -24.55
C GLY A 387 4.20 -0.10 -26.01
N GLY A 388 3.61 -1.22 -26.40
CA GLY A 388 3.12 -1.47 -27.74
C GLY A 388 1.83 -2.28 -27.71
N HIS A 389 1.04 -2.12 -28.77
CA HIS A 389 -0.23 -2.79 -28.94
C HIS A 389 -0.39 -3.20 -30.39
N ILE A 390 -0.86 -4.43 -30.62
CA ILE A 390 -1.24 -4.95 -31.92
C ILE A 390 -2.65 -5.53 -31.80
N GLU A 391 -3.56 -5.13 -32.68
CA GLU A 391 -4.93 -5.62 -32.74
C GLU A 391 -5.28 -5.98 -34.18
N THR A 392 -5.98 -7.11 -34.35
CA THR A 392 -6.48 -7.53 -35.65
C THR A 392 -7.89 -8.07 -35.52
N GLY A 393 -8.68 -7.91 -36.56
CA GLY A 393 -10.05 -8.40 -36.58
C GLY A 393 -10.62 -8.41 -37.99
N MET A 394 -11.90 -8.78 -38.07
CA MET A 394 -12.63 -8.82 -39.33
C MET A 394 -14.02 -8.25 -39.11
N ARG A 395 -14.40 -7.26 -39.92
CA ARG A 395 -15.74 -6.65 -39.90
C ARG A 395 -16.66 -7.41 -40.85
N PHE A 396 -17.75 -7.92 -40.31
CA PHE A 396 -18.85 -8.50 -41.08
C PHE A 396 -20.02 -7.51 -41.08
N THR A 397 -20.45 -7.09 -42.26
CA THR A 397 -21.54 -6.12 -42.44
C THR A 397 -22.76 -6.80 -43.05
N ASP A 398 -23.92 -6.64 -42.41
CA ASP A 398 -25.22 -7.09 -42.94
C ASP A 398 -26.26 -5.98 -42.77
N GLY A 399 -26.61 -5.34 -43.88
CA GLY A 399 -27.41 -4.12 -43.88
C GLY A 399 -26.76 -3.02 -43.04
N ASN A 400 -27.45 -2.61 -41.97
CA ASN A 400 -26.96 -1.58 -41.05
C ASN A 400 -26.16 -2.16 -39.87
N TRP A 401 -26.10 -3.48 -39.72
CA TRP A 401 -25.39 -4.14 -38.63
C TRP A 401 -23.94 -4.42 -39.00
N ASN A 402 -23.03 -4.22 -38.05
CA ASN A 402 -21.63 -4.61 -38.17
C ASN A 402 -21.22 -5.46 -36.97
N LEU A 403 -20.67 -6.64 -37.20
CA LEU A 403 -20.05 -7.47 -36.18
C LEU A 403 -18.54 -7.55 -36.43
N THR A 404 -17.73 -7.18 -35.44
CA THR A 404 -16.28 -7.13 -35.53
C THR A 404 -15.64 -7.94 -34.41
N PRO A 405 -15.45 -9.26 -34.57
CA PRO A 405 -14.54 -10.03 -33.72
C PRO A 405 -13.10 -9.53 -33.88
N TYR A 406 -12.35 -9.55 -32.78
CA TYR A 406 -10.95 -9.13 -32.75
C TYR A 406 -10.12 -9.92 -31.75
N ALA A 407 -8.81 -9.87 -31.97
CA ALA A 407 -7.80 -10.32 -31.04
C ALA A 407 -6.70 -9.27 -30.93
N SER A 408 -6.17 -9.05 -29.73
CA SER A 408 -5.05 -8.14 -29.52
C SER A 408 -4.04 -8.64 -28.52
N LEU A 409 -2.82 -8.10 -28.64
CA LEU A 409 -1.70 -8.31 -27.75
C LEU A 409 -1.13 -6.94 -27.35
N THR A 410 -0.99 -6.72 -26.06
CA THR A 410 -0.38 -5.51 -25.51
C THR A 410 0.82 -5.90 -24.65
N GLY A 411 1.91 -5.15 -24.78
CA GLY A 411 3.07 -5.24 -23.90
C GLY A 411 3.44 -3.87 -23.34
N PHE A 412 3.83 -3.82 -22.08
CA PHE A 412 4.28 -2.62 -21.37
C PHE A 412 5.43 -2.95 -20.44
N THR A 413 6.41 -2.05 -20.38
CA THR A 413 7.49 -2.08 -19.41
C THR A 413 7.78 -0.67 -18.90
N ALA A 414 8.12 -0.53 -17.62
CA ALA A 414 8.57 0.73 -17.04
C ALA A 414 9.71 0.53 -16.06
N ASP A 415 10.69 1.43 -16.07
CA ASP A 415 11.78 1.40 -15.09
C ASP A 415 11.26 1.76 -13.70
N ASN A 416 11.77 1.05 -12.70
CA ASN A 416 11.47 1.34 -11.30
C ASN A 416 12.75 1.75 -10.57
N PRO A 417 13.01 3.07 -10.42
CA PRO A 417 14.18 3.52 -9.69
C PRO A 417 14.06 3.13 -8.21
N GLU A 418 15.22 2.97 -7.57
CA GLU A 418 15.27 2.89 -6.12
C GLU A 418 14.83 4.23 -5.51
N TYR A 419 13.97 4.18 -4.49
CA TYR A 419 13.52 5.36 -3.77
C TYR A 419 13.37 5.09 -2.27
N HIS A 420 13.37 6.17 -1.50
CA HIS A 420 13.24 6.14 -0.05
C HIS A 420 12.00 6.90 0.39
N LEU A 421 11.35 6.40 1.44
CA LEU A 421 10.33 7.13 2.18
C LEU A 421 10.96 7.92 3.33
N SER A 422 10.28 8.97 3.79
CA SER A 422 10.73 9.85 4.88
C SER A 422 10.92 9.14 6.22
N ASN A 423 10.29 7.97 6.41
CA ASN A 423 10.48 7.13 7.59
C ASN A 423 11.70 6.20 7.49
N GLY A 424 12.50 6.29 6.42
CA GLY A 424 13.71 5.48 6.22
C GLY A 424 13.50 4.20 5.42
N MET A 425 12.26 3.86 5.04
CA MET A 425 11.97 2.69 4.22
C MET A 425 12.58 2.82 2.82
N LYS A 426 13.25 1.77 2.38
CA LYS A 426 13.84 1.67 1.04
C LYS A 426 12.99 0.77 0.17
N SER A 427 12.66 1.22 -1.04
CA SER A 427 12.01 0.42 -2.06
C SER A 427 12.96 0.20 -3.25
N LYS A 428 13.11 -1.05 -3.64
CA LYS A 428 13.87 -1.46 -4.83
C LYS A 428 13.07 -2.51 -5.59
N SER A 429 12.26 -2.07 -6.54
CA SER A 429 11.50 -2.98 -7.39
C SER A 429 12.33 -3.41 -8.61
N VAL A 430 12.00 -4.57 -9.18
CA VAL A 430 12.36 -4.84 -10.58
C VAL A 430 11.50 -3.95 -11.49
N ASP A 431 11.92 -3.79 -12.75
CA ASP A 431 11.11 -3.07 -13.74
C ASP A 431 9.70 -3.66 -13.83
N THR A 432 8.68 -2.80 -13.81
CA THR A 432 7.28 -3.23 -13.93
C THR A 432 7.03 -3.72 -15.34
N ARG A 433 6.41 -4.89 -15.48
CA ARG A 433 6.04 -5.50 -16.77
C ARG A 433 4.56 -5.86 -16.80
N SER A 434 3.97 -5.79 -17.99
CA SER A 434 2.62 -6.27 -18.26
C SER A 434 2.56 -6.78 -19.70
N ILE A 435 2.02 -7.97 -19.89
CA ILE A 435 1.78 -8.57 -21.20
C ILE A 435 0.41 -9.24 -21.13
N TYR A 436 -0.56 -8.69 -21.87
CA TYR A 436 -1.90 -9.24 -21.88
C TYR A 436 -2.41 -9.46 -23.30
N ARG A 437 -3.24 -10.50 -23.44
CA ARG A 437 -4.03 -10.76 -24.64
C ARG A 437 -5.49 -10.42 -24.38
N GLU A 438 -6.16 -9.86 -25.36
CA GLU A 438 -7.59 -9.60 -25.34
C GLU A 438 -8.26 -10.30 -26.53
N LEU A 439 -9.41 -10.93 -26.27
CA LEU A 439 -10.28 -11.52 -27.28
C LEU A 439 -11.67 -10.96 -27.08
N GLY A 440 -12.27 -10.42 -28.13
CA GLY A 440 -13.60 -9.82 -28.01
C GLY A 440 -14.31 -9.67 -29.32
N ALA A 441 -15.50 -9.07 -29.25
CA ALA A 441 -16.27 -8.67 -30.40
C ALA A 441 -16.99 -7.36 -30.13
N THR A 442 -17.11 -6.54 -31.17
CA THR A 442 -17.89 -5.30 -31.17
C THR A 442 -19.06 -5.46 -32.13
N LEU A 443 -20.27 -5.13 -31.68
CA LEU A 443 -21.48 -5.04 -32.48
C LEU A 443 -21.84 -3.56 -32.62
N SER A 444 -21.98 -3.04 -33.84
CA SER A 444 -22.44 -1.68 -34.11
C SER A 444 -23.62 -1.64 -35.07
N TYR A 445 -24.37 -0.54 -35.02
CA TYR A 445 -25.53 -0.33 -35.89
C TYR A 445 -25.50 1.07 -36.50
N ASN A 446 -25.45 1.15 -37.83
CA ASN A 446 -25.40 2.42 -38.55
C ASN A 446 -26.80 3.00 -38.74
N MET A 447 -27.01 4.21 -38.23
CA MET A 447 -28.28 4.93 -38.32
C MET A 447 -28.11 6.24 -39.07
N ARG A 448 -28.97 6.50 -40.07
CA ARG A 448 -29.09 7.81 -40.71
C ARG A 448 -30.38 8.47 -40.27
N LEU A 449 -30.26 9.61 -39.59
CA LEU A 449 -31.40 10.38 -39.09
C LEU A 449 -32.00 11.24 -40.20
N GLY A 450 -33.28 11.61 -40.07
CA GLY A 450 -34.01 12.38 -41.08
C GLY A 450 -33.44 13.78 -41.36
N ASN A 451 -32.59 14.30 -40.48
CA ASN A 451 -31.85 15.56 -40.65
C ASN A 451 -30.47 15.39 -41.33
N GLY A 452 -30.13 14.18 -41.77
CA GLY A 452 -28.86 13.86 -42.44
C GLY A 452 -27.71 13.48 -41.50
N MET A 453 -27.90 13.54 -40.19
CA MET A 453 -26.89 13.10 -39.20
C MET A 453 -26.75 11.59 -39.18
N GLU A 454 -25.51 11.10 -39.13
CA GLU A 454 -25.20 9.68 -39.00
C GLU A 454 -24.79 9.35 -37.56
N VAL A 455 -25.35 8.29 -37.02
CA VAL A 455 -25.16 7.86 -35.63
C VAL A 455 -24.88 6.35 -35.61
N GLU A 456 -23.87 5.93 -34.85
CA GLU A 456 -23.46 4.54 -34.74
C GLU A 456 -23.31 4.17 -33.25
N PRO A 457 -24.39 3.69 -32.60
CA PRO A 457 -24.26 2.99 -31.32
C PRO A 457 -23.47 1.69 -31.48
N TRP A 458 -22.70 1.34 -30.46
CA TRP A 458 -21.94 0.10 -30.42
C TRP A 458 -21.91 -0.52 -29.03
N LEU A 459 -21.77 -1.84 -29.00
CA LEU A 459 -21.59 -2.67 -27.82
C LEU A 459 -20.36 -3.55 -28.01
N LYS A 460 -19.59 -3.76 -26.95
CA LYS A 460 -18.38 -4.58 -26.98
C LYS A 460 -18.32 -5.48 -25.76
N ALA A 461 -17.95 -6.73 -25.99
CA ALA A 461 -17.67 -7.71 -24.94
C ALA A 461 -16.33 -8.37 -25.23
N ALA A 462 -15.49 -8.50 -24.20
CA ALA A 462 -14.17 -9.09 -24.33
C ALA A 462 -13.70 -9.80 -23.06
N VAL A 463 -12.76 -10.71 -23.23
CA VAL A 463 -12.00 -11.34 -22.16
C VAL A 463 -10.54 -10.99 -22.34
N ARG A 464 -9.92 -10.48 -21.28
CA ARG A 464 -8.50 -10.21 -21.19
C ARG A 464 -7.81 -11.23 -20.29
N LYS A 465 -6.60 -11.67 -20.66
CA LYS A 465 -5.71 -12.46 -19.79
C LYS A 465 -4.36 -11.77 -19.70
N GLU A 466 -3.99 -11.35 -18.49
CA GLU A 466 -2.64 -10.87 -18.12
C GLU A 466 -1.76 -12.08 -17.76
N PHE A 467 -0.55 -12.10 -18.34
CA PHE A 467 0.38 -13.22 -18.26
C PHE A 467 1.58 -12.96 -17.35
N VAL A 468 1.92 -11.71 -17.05
CA VAL A 468 3.04 -11.40 -16.15
C VAL A 468 2.59 -11.61 -14.71
N ASP A 469 3.21 -12.58 -14.03
CA ASP A 469 2.91 -13.01 -12.65
C ASP A 469 4.14 -12.90 -11.72
N ASP A 470 5.20 -12.20 -12.14
CA ASP A 470 6.49 -12.15 -11.45
C ASP A 470 7.02 -10.72 -11.21
N ASN A 471 6.13 -9.71 -11.21
CA ASN A 471 6.48 -8.34 -10.85
C ASN A 471 6.89 -8.27 -9.37
N ARG A 472 8.20 -8.29 -9.09
CA ARG A 472 8.74 -8.34 -7.74
C ARG A 472 9.06 -6.95 -7.18
N VAL A 473 8.53 -6.66 -6.00
CA VAL A 473 8.83 -5.45 -5.23
C VAL A 473 9.65 -5.84 -4.01
N LYS A 474 10.89 -5.37 -3.93
CA LYS A 474 11.67 -5.51 -2.70
C LYS A 474 11.50 -4.28 -1.83
N VAL A 475 11.10 -4.52 -0.59
CA VAL A 475 10.98 -3.50 0.46
C VAL A 475 12.02 -3.82 1.51
N ASN A 476 12.92 -2.87 1.76
CA ASN A 476 14.10 -3.07 2.60
C ASN A 476 14.89 -4.33 2.19
N SER A 477 15.51 -5.01 3.16
CA SER A 477 16.27 -6.26 2.95
C SER A 477 15.45 -7.53 3.20
N ASP A 478 14.31 -7.41 3.88
CA ASP A 478 13.49 -8.50 4.41
C ASP A 478 12.13 -8.65 3.69
N GLY A 479 11.73 -7.67 2.88
CA GLY A 479 10.51 -7.71 2.06
C GLY A 479 10.79 -8.10 0.60
N ASN A 480 10.16 -9.17 0.13
CA ASN A 480 10.16 -9.58 -1.27
C ASN A 480 8.77 -10.06 -1.68
N PHE A 481 8.01 -9.18 -2.33
CA PHE A 481 6.62 -9.40 -2.66
C PHE A 481 6.44 -9.59 -4.15
N VAL A 482 5.62 -10.56 -4.54
CA VAL A 482 5.08 -10.65 -5.88
C VAL A 482 3.85 -9.74 -5.91
N ASN A 483 3.84 -8.78 -6.84
CA ASN A 483 2.86 -7.71 -6.93
C ASN A 483 2.48 -7.49 -8.39
N ASP A 484 1.66 -8.39 -8.90
CA ASP A 484 1.19 -8.40 -10.28
C ASP A 484 -0.33 -8.24 -10.37
N LEU A 485 -0.82 -8.15 -11.61
CA LEU A 485 -2.25 -8.04 -11.93
C LEU A 485 -2.70 -9.23 -12.81
N SER A 486 -2.00 -10.36 -12.69
CA SER A 486 -2.17 -11.53 -13.55
C SER A 486 -3.53 -12.18 -13.32
N GLY A 487 -4.10 -12.71 -14.41
CA GLY A 487 -5.40 -13.35 -14.35
C GLY A 487 -6.34 -12.89 -15.45
N ARG A 488 -7.58 -13.35 -15.37
CA ARG A 488 -8.62 -13.11 -16.38
C ARG A 488 -9.55 -12.00 -15.93
N ARG A 489 -9.90 -11.09 -16.85
CA ARG A 489 -10.87 -10.01 -16.63
C ARG A 489 -11.90 -10.01 -17.75
N GLY A 490 -13.17 -9.88 -17.38
CA GLY A 490 -14.25 -9.60 -18.33
C GLY A 490 -14.35 -8.10 -18.56
N ILE A 491 -14.57 -7.68 -19.81
CA ILE A 491 -14.69 -6.28 -20.22
C ILE A 491 -15.99 -6.11 -20.99
N TYR A 492 -16.79 -5.12 -20.60
CA TYR A 492 -18.04 -4.76 -21.25
C TYR A 492 -18.05 -3.27 -21.51
N GLN A 493 -18.27 -2.86 -22.75
CA GLN A 493 -18.28 -1.46 -23.15
C GLN A 493 -19.47 -1.17 -24.05
N ALA A 494 -19.97 0.07 -23.98
CA ALA A 494 -21.03 0.58 -24.83
C ALA A 494 -20.70 2.02 -25.19
N GLY A 495 -21.11 2.45 -26.38
CA GLY A 495 -20.87 3.82 -26.79
C GLY A 495 -21.67 4.23 -28.01
N ILE A 496 -21.43 5.46 -28.42
CA ILE A 496 -22.07 6.09 -29.56
C ILE A 496 -21.07 6.97 -30.29
N LYS A 497 -21.08 6.88 -31.62
CA LYS A 497 -20.41 7.81 -32.54
C LYS A 497 -21.47 8.63 -33.26
N ALA A 498 -21.23 9.91 -33.47
CA ALA A 498 -22.11 10.78 -34.24
C ALA A 498 -21.31 11.68 -35.20
N SER A 499 -21.76 11.76 -36.45
CA SER A 499 -21.22 12.67 -37.47
C SER A 499 -22.14 13.89 -37.59
N PHE A 500 -21.71 15.03 -37.03
CA PHE A 500 -22.50 16.26 -36.99
C PHE A 500 -22.47 17.02 -38.32
N SER A 501 -21.37 16.91 -39.06
CA SER A 501 -21.19 17.44 -40.42
C SER A 501 -20.26 16.53 -41.22
N SER A 502 -19.94 16.90 -42.47
CA SER A 502 -18.91 16.21 -43.28
C SER A 502 -17.49 16.35 -42.71
N THR A 503 -17.28 17.29 -41.79
CA THR A 503 -15.96 17.60 -41.23
C THR A 503 -15.88 17.40 -39.72
N LEU A 504 -17.00 17.32 -39.00
CA LEU A 504 -17.03 17.23 -37.54
C LEU A 504 -17.79 16.00 -37.07
N SER A 505 -17.14 15.18 -36.26
CA SER A 505 -17.74 14.01 -35.61
C SER A 505 -17.29 13.89 -34.16
N GLY A 506 -18.09 13.24 -33.32
CA GLY A 506 -17.74 12.97 -31.93
C GLY A 506 -18.11 11.55 -31.50
N HIS A 507 -17.60 11.14 -30.35
CA HIS A 507 -17.94 9.87 -29.72
C HIS A 507 -17.94 9.96 -28.20
N LEU A 508 -18.69 9.03 -27.60
CA LEU A 508 -18.72 8.77 -26.18
C LEU A 508 -18.76 7.25 -25.97
N GLY A 509 -17.85 6.73 -25.15
CA GLY A 509 -17.78 5.35 -24.71
C GLY A 509 -17.79 5.25 -23.19
N VAL A 510 -18.46 4.23 -22.66
CA VAL A 510 -18.43 3.86 -21.25
C VAL A 510 -18.21 2.36 -21.10
N GLY A 511 -17.58 1.94 -20.01
CA GLY A 511 -17.20 0.55 -19.80
C GLY A 511 -17.15 0.12 -18.35
N TYR A 512 -17.30 -1.17 -18.15
CA TYR A 512 -17.11 -1.89 -16.89
C TYR A 512 -16.13 -3.04 -17.11
N SER A 513 -15.27 -3.32 -16.14
CA SER A 513 -14.48 -4.55 -16.15
C SER A 513 -14.26 -5.11 -14.76
N HIS A 514 -14.13 -6.43 -14.66
CA HIS A 514 -13.92 -7.10 -13.38
C HIS A 514 -13.19 -8.43 -13.54
N GLY A 515 -12.28 -8.69 -12.62
CA GLY A 515 -11.61 -9.97 -12.44
C GLY A 515 -10.15 -9.80 -12.02
N ALA A 516 -9.54 -10.89 -11.52
CA ALA A 516 -8.11 -10.94 -11.19
C ALA A 516 -7.65 -9.78 -10.26
N GLY A 517 -8.40 -9.55 -9.18
CA GLY A 517 -8.09 -8.52 -8.19
C GLY A 517 -8.31 -7.07 -8.66
N VAL A 518 -8.76 -6.85 -9.90
CA VAL A 518 -9.01 -5.52 -10.47
C VAL A 518 -10.48 -5.38 -10.89
N GLU A 519 -11.15 -4.39 -10.32
CA GLU A 519 -12.45 -3.93 -10.78
C GLU A 519 -12.32 -2.51 -11.33
N SER A 520 -12.78 -2.29 -12.55
CA SER A 520 -13.05 -0.94 -13.06
C SER A 520 -14.56 -0.75 -13.09
N PRO A 521 -15.15 -0.14 -12.04
CA PRO A 521 -16.60 0.09 -11.99
C PRO A 521 -17.05 1.02 -13.11
N TRP A 522 -16.16 1.89 -13.59
CA TRP A 522 -16.38 2.68 -14.78
C TRP A 522 -15.07 3.12 -15.44
N ASN A 523 -15.10 3.13 -16.77
CA ASN A 523 -14.15 3.77 -17.67
C ASN A 523 -14.98 4.56 -18.68
N GLY A 524 -14.70 5.86 -18.86
CA GLY A 524 -15.36 6.71 -19.83
C GLY A 524 -14.36 7.40 -20.75
N VAL A 525 -14.66 7.45 -22.04
CA VAL A 525 -13.88 8.17 -23.06
C VAL A 525 -14.84 9.02 -23.88
N ALA A 526 -14.49 10.28 -24.08
CA ALA A 526 -15.21 11.18 -24.96
C ALA A 526 -14.23 11.85 -25.91
N GLY A 527 -14.55 11.92 -27.20
CA GLY A 527 -13.66 12.56 -28.14
C GLY A 527 -14.34 13.22 -29.32
N VAL A 528 -13.60 14.12 -29.95
CA VAL A 528 -14.02 14.93 -31.09
C VAL A 528 -12.98 14.80 -32.18
N ASN A 529 -13.44 14.78 -33.42
CA ASN A 529 -12.64 14.65 -34.62
C ASN A 529 -13.04 15.75 -35.61
N TRP A 530 -12.02 16.43 -36.14
CA TRP A 530 -12.15 17.39 -37.22
C TRP A 530 -11.34 16.93 -38.44
N SER A 531 -12.04 16.75 -39.55
CA SER A 531 -11.52 16.29 -40.84
C SER A 531 -11.38 17.45 -41.82
N PHE A 532 -10.27 17.50 -42.57
CA PHE A 532 -9.96 18.56 -43.55
C PHE A 532 -9.16 18.06 -44.75
#